data_AF-A0A8J2PRV6-F1
#
_entry.id   AF-A0A8J2PRV6-F1
#
_cell.length_a   1.000
_cell.length_b   1.000
_cell.length_c   1.000
_cell.angle_alpha   90.00
_cell.angle_beta   90.00
_cell.angle_gamma   90.00
#
_symmetry.space_group_name_H-M   'P 1'
#
loop_
_entity.id
_entity.type
_entity.pdbx_description
1 polymer ?
#
loop_
_entity_poly.entity_id
_entity_poly.type
_entity_poly.pdbx_seq_one_letter_code
_entity_poly.pdbx_strand_id
1 'polypeptide(L)'
;MISFSLGINTMYQSYNENRELDEDGNIIQQKETYSNIGITFRNLYWSFFGYLAPWDYKIVVGNAGPNQKPIVHSLTNYAGEITIAAFHITVIMILLNLMISMLVQTADKVLKNEDMEWKFTRCQIYSEYFEWFTAIPPPLNLIYNTICGLYRTFSNKYKFIYPDLWIPIKILKPSLNDVIEQDFLYLKLMRLLFERYRFAEEYHYQTVMKDDTDRFINKEKHMRPLLSFMNSSPMPYKIII
;
A
#
# COMPACT_ATOMS: atom_id res chain seq x y z
N MET A 1 -17.12 -9.03 10.19
CA MET A 1 -18.50 -8.57 9.95
C MET A 1 -19.41 -9.70 9.49
N ILE A 2 -19.12 -10.40 8.38
CA ILE A 2 -19.98 -11.51 7.89
C ILE A 2 -20.17 -12.62 8.94
N SER A 3 -19.10 -13.03 9.62
CA SER A 3 -19.16 -14.02 10.71
C SER A 3 -20.11 -13.62 11.84
N PHE A 4 -19.96 -12.39 12.36
CA PHE A 4 -20.84 -11.85 13.39
C PHE A 4 -22.27 -11.67 12.89
N SER A 5 -22.46 -11.30 11.62
CA SER A 5 -23.78 -11.20 10.99
C SER A 5 -24.48 -12.55 10.94
N LEU A 6 -23.76 -13.62 10.58
CA LEU A 6 -24.29 -14.99 10.61
C LEU A 6 -24.64 -15.40 12.04
N GLY A 7 -23.73 -15.20 13.01
CA GLY A 7 -23.97 -15.56 14.41
C GLY A 7 -25.20 -14.86 15.01
N ILE A 8 -25.29 -13.54 14.87
CA ILE A 8 -26.42 -12.76 15.39
C ILE A 8 -27.71 -13.14 14.67
N ASN A 9 -27.69 -13.25 13.33
CA ASN A 9 -28.88 -13.69 12.59
C ASN A 9 -29.38 -15.05 13.10
N THR A 10 -28.51 -16.05 13.25
CA THR A 10 -28.92 -17.38 13.75
C THR A 10 -29.50 -17.35 15.16
N MET A 11 -29.08 -16.41 16.00
CA MET A 11 -29.63 -16.25 17.36
C MET A 11 -30.99 -15.53 17.36
N TYR A 12 -31.18 -14.56 16.47
CA TYR A 12 -32.36 -13.68 16.46
C TYR A 12 -33.46 -14.13 15.50
N GLN A 13 -33.16 -14.99 14.52
CA GLN A 13 -34.10 -15.44 13.49
C GLN A 13 -35.37 -16.09 14.09
N SER A 14 -35.24 -16.82 15.20
CA SER A 14 -36.36 -17.47 15.89
C SER A 14 -37.32 -16.50 16.59
N TYR A 15 -36.92 -15.23 16.75
CA TYR A 15 -37.72 -14.18 17.40
C TYR A 15 -38.34 -13.19 16.41
N ASN A 16 -38.21 -13.46 15.10
CA ASN A 16 -38.83 -12.64 14.08
C ASN A 16 -40.36 -12.65 14.23
N GLU A 17 -40.99 -11.50 14.01
CA GLU A 17 -42.45 -11.31 14.05
C GLU A 17 -43.12 -11.47 15.43
N ASN A 18 -42.34 -11.67 16.49
CA ASN A 18 -42.88 -11.71 17.85
C ASN A 18 -43.51 -10.38 18.25
N ARG A 19 -44.63 -10.49 18.99
CA ARG A 19 -45.41 -9.36 19.50
C ARG A 19 -45.63 -9.54 20.99
N GLU A 20 -45.36 -8.49 21.74
CA GLU A 20 -45.61 -8.38 23.16
C GLU A 20 -46.77 -7.40 23.38
N LEU A 21 -47.70 -7.78 24.24
CA LEU A 21 -48.73 -6.88 24.75
C LEU A 21 -48.19 -6.28 26.05
N ASP A 22 -47.99 -4.97 26.03
CA ASP A 22 -47.57 -4.21 27.21
C ASP A 22 -48.69 -4.15 28.27
N GLU A 23 -48.35 -3.86 29.52
CA GLU A 23 -49.34 -3.78 30.62
C GLU A 23 -50.39 -2.67 30.38
N ASP A 24 -50.06 -1.69 29.54
CA ASP A 24 -50.94 -0.60 29.08
C ASP A 24 -51.78 -0.94 27.83
N GLY A 25 -51.66 -2.17 27.29
CA GLY A 25 -52.41 -2.63 26.11
C GLY A 25 -51.79 -2.27 24.76
N ASN A 26 -50.59 -1.70 24.74
CA ASN A 26 -49.84 -1.42 23.51
C ASN A 26 -49.18 -2.68 22.94
N ILE A 27 -49.18 -2.85 21.61
CA ILE A 27 -48.51 -3.97 20.94
C ILE A 27 -47.09 -3.52 20.56
N ILE A 28 -46.08 -4.08 21.22
CA ILE A 28 -44.67 -3.88 20.87
C ILE A 28 -44.24 -5.04 19.97
N GLN A 29 -43.86 -4.74 18.73
CA GLN A 29 -43.36 -5.72 17.78
C GLN A 29 -41.82 -5.72 17.78
N GLN A 30 -41.22 -6.91 17.65
CA GLN A 30 -39.78 -7.04 17.45
C GLN A 30 -39.32 -6.26 16.21
N LYS A 31 -38.28 -5.44 16.35
CA LYS A 31 -37.66 -4.74 15.21
C LYS A 31 -36.99 -5.74 14.27
N GLU A 32 -37.12 -5.51 12.96
CA GLU A 32 -36.47 -6.33 11.92
C GLU A 32 -34.95 -6.09 11.80
N THR A 33 -34.28 -5.71 12.89
CA THR A 33 -32.86 -5.33 12.91
C THR A 33 -31.95 -6.51 12.52
N TYR A 34 -32.34 -7.73 12.86
CA TYR A 34 -31.51 -8.92 12.67
C TYR A 34 -32.23 -10.08 11.95
N SER A 35 -33.29 -9.76 11.20
CA SER A 35 -34.21 -10.76 10.62
C SER A 35 -33.61 -11.56 9.46
N ASN A 36 -32.80 -10.90 8.63
CA ASN A 36 -32.14 -11.46 7.46
C ASN A 36 -30.65 -11.16 7.50
N ILE A 37 -29.82 -12.07 7.00
CA ILE A 37 -28.36 -11.92 6.98
C ILE A 37 -27.88 -10.61 6.35
N GLY A 38 -28.53 -10.16 5.27
CA GLY A 38 -28.20 -8.91 4.58
C GLY A 38 -28.59 -7.67 5.40
N ILE A 39 -29.73 -7.72 6.10
CA ILE A 39 -30.19 -6.63 6.97
C ILE A 39 -29.30 -6.54 8.21
N THR A 40 -29.00 -7.67 8.84
CA THR A 40 -28.06 -7.79 9.95
C THR A 40 -26.69 -7.23 9.55
N PHE A 41 -26.19 -7.57 8.36
CA PHE A 41 -24.89 -7.06 7.87
C PHE A 41 -24.91 -5.55 7.68
N ARG A 42 -25.96 -5.01 7.05
CA ARG A 42 -26.15 -3.57 6.88
C ARG A 42 -26.21 -2.84 8.22
N ASN A 43 -26.90 -3.41 9.21
CA ASN A 43 -27.02 -2.81 10.54
C ASN A 43 -25.71 -2.91 11.34
N LEU A 44 -24.95 -3.98 11.21
CA LEU A 44 -23.59 -4.11 11.74
C LEU A 44 -22.60 -3.14 11.06
N TYR A 45 -22.82 -2.77 9.80
CA TYR A 45 -22.07 -1.71 9.13
C TYR A 45 -22.37 -0.34 9.73
N TRP A 46 -23.64 0.02 9.88
CA TRP A 46 -24.01 1.30 10.50
C TRP A 46 -23.60 1.38 11.98
N SER A 47 -23.63 0.24 12.66
CA SER A 47 -23.11 0.07 14.02
C SER A 47 -21.64 0.45 14.16
N PHE A 48 -20.79 0.23 13.14
CA PHE A 48 -19.40 0.69 13.16
C PHE A 48 -19.28 2.21 13.38
N PHE A 49 -20.22 2.99 12.84
CA PHE A 49 -20.28 4.44 13.00
C PHE A 49 -21.08 4.90 14.23
N GLY A 50 -21.56 3.97 15.07
CA GLY A 50 -22.30 4.28 16.29
C GLY A 50 -23.82 4.46 16.11
N TYR A 51 -24.39 4.09 14.95
CA TYR A 51 -25.84 4.21 14.71
C TYR A 51 -26.67 3.06 15.30
N LEU A 52 -26.06 2.16 16.08
CA LEU A 52 -26.75 1.03 16.70
C LEU A 52 -26.83 1.27 18.22
N ALA A 53 -28.04 1.47 18.71
CA ALA A 53 -28.23 1.86 20.09
C ALA A 53 -28.43 0.66 21.03
N PRO A 54 -28.06 0.79 22.33
CA PRO A 54 -28.19 -0.29 23.30
C PRO A 54 -29.59 -0.90 23.44
N TRP A 55 -30.63 -0.08 23.25
CA TRP A 55 -32.01 -0.50 23.37
C TRP A 55 -32.51 -1.31 22.16
N ASP A 56 -31.78 -1.31 21.03
CA ASP A 56 -32.15 -2.05 19.83
C ASP A 56 -31.75 -3.54 19.90
N TYR A 57 -31.06 -3.96 20.96
CA TYR A 57 -30.66 -5.35 21.21
C TYR A 57 -31.73 -6.18 21.91
N LYS A 58 -32.67 -5.54 22.61
CA LYS A 58 -33.66 -6.24 23.42
C LYS A 58 -34.56 -7.08 22.52
N ILE A 59 -34.62 -8.39 22.79
CA ILE A 59 -35.58 -9.28 22.11
C ILE A 59 -36.96 -9.19 22.75
N VAL A 60 -37.97 -9.20 21.89
CA VAL A 60 -39.38 -9.36 22.21
C VAL A 60 -39.73 -10.84 21.97
N VAL A 61 -40.17 -11.52 23.02
CA VAL A 61 -40.53 -12.95 22.98
C VAL A 61 -42.04 -13.14 22.89
N GLY A 62 -42.80 -12.28 23.57
CA GLY A 62 -44.26 -12.33 23.66
C GLY A 62 -44.76 -12.69 25.07
N ASN A 63 -46.08 -12.85 25.18
CA ASN A 63 -46.75 -13.06 26.47
C ASN A 63 -47.10 -14.54 26.63
N ALA A 64 -46.88 -15.13 27.81
CA ALA A 64 -47.41 -16.47 28.10
C ALA A 64 -47.88 -16.66 29.55
N GLY A 65 -48.58 -17.76 29.77
CA GLY A 65 -49.28 -18.07 31.02
C GLY A 65 -50.74 -17.55 31.07
N PRO A 66 -51.51 -17.91 32.10
CA PRO A 66 -52.93 -17.58 32.22
C PRO A 66 -53.22 -16.08 32.37
N ASN A 67 -52.23 -15.30 32.81
CA ASN A 67 -52.34 -13.86 33.03
C ASN A 67 -51.73 -13.01 31.90
N GLN A 68 -51.37 -13.62 30.76
CA GLN A 68 -50.73 -12.96 29.60
C GLN A 68 -49.58 -12.01 29.99
N LYS A 69 -48.65 -12.46 30.85
CA LYS A 69 -47.50 -11.64 31.25
C LYS A 69 -46.38 -11.71 30.21
N PRO A 70 -45.64 -10.61 29.97
CA PRO A 70 -44.49 -10.60 29.08
C PRO A 70 -43.38 -11.52 29.61
N ILE A 71 -42.80 -12.34 28.73
CA ILE A 71 -41.72 -13.25 29.07
C ILE A 71 -40.42 -12.72 28.50
N VAL A 72 -39.37 -12.76 29.32
CA VAL A 72 -38.03 -12.34 28.92
C VAL A 72 -37.12 -13.56 28.88
N HIS A 73 -36.46 -13.79 27.75
CA HIS A 73 -35.38 -14.77 27.64
C HIS A 73 -34.03 -14.10 27.95
N SER A 74 -33.70 -14.03 29.25
CA SER A 74 -32.50 -13.35 29.73
C SER A 74 -31.21 -13.94 29.14
N LEU A 75 -31.13 -15.25 28.97
CA LEU A 75 -29.92 -15.90 28.43
C LEU A 75 -29.64 -15.45 26.99
N THR A 76 -30.66 -15.41 26.12
CA THR A 76 -30.51 -14.99 24.73
C THR A 76 -30.20 -13.50 24.62
N ASN A 77 -30.84 -12.66 25.46
CA ASN A 77 -30.53 -11.23 25.52
C ASN A 77 -29.08 -10.98 25.89
N TYR A 78 -28.59 -11.57 27.00
CA TYR A 78 -27.19 -11.40 27.41
C TYR A 78 -26.21 -11.95 26.36
N ALA A 79 -26.50 -13.10 25.76
CA ALA A 79 -25.64 -13.65 24.71
C ALA A 79 -25.59 -12.75 23.46
N GLY A 80 -26.70 -12.13 23.09
CA GLY A 80 -26.77 -11.16 22.00
C GLY A 80 -25.99 -9.88 22.30
N GLU A 81 -26.19 -9.30 23.49
CA GLU A 81 -25.44 -8.12 23.95
C GLU A 81 -23.93 -8.38 23.99
N ILE A 82 -23.50 -9.51 24.53
CA ILE A 82 -22.07 -9.89 24.58
C ILE A 82 -21.50 -10.05 23.16
N THR A 83 -22.25 -10.67 22.24
CA THR A 83 -21.78 -10.89 20.86
C THR A 83 -21.61 -9.55 20.11
N ILE A 84 -22.55 -8.62 20.28
CA ILE A 84 -22.48 -7.29 19.67
C ILE A 84 -21.39 -6.44 20.34
N ALA A 85 -21.23 -6.53 21.66
CA ALA A 85 -20.14 -5.86 22.37
C ALA A 85 -18.76 -6.37 21.92
N ALA A 86 -18.59 -7.69 21.78
CA ALA A 86 -17.37 -8.31 21.27
C ALA A 86 -17.08 -7.90 19.82
N PHE A 87 -18.12 -7.76 19.00
CA PHE A 87 -18.00 -7.20 17.65
C PHE A 87 -17.45 -5.77 17.69
N HIS A 88 -18.04 -4.89 18.52
CA HIS A 88 -17.57 -3.50 18.66
C HIS A 88 -16.13 -3.42 19.16
N ILE A 89 -15.74 -4.19 20.18
CA ILE A 89 -14.36 -4.21 20.68
C ILE A 89 -13.40 -4.66 19.57
N THR A 90 -13.76 -5.71 18.83
CA THR A 90 -12.88 -6.24 17.78
C THR A 90 -12.73 -5.28 16.61
N VAL A 91 -13.82 -4.70 16.11
CA VAL A 91 -13.78 -3.84 14.93
C VAL A 91 -13.29 -2.42 15.27
N ILE A 92 -13.74 -1.83 16.37
CA ILE A 92 -13.38 -0.45 16.72
C ILE A 92 -12.03 -0.40 17.43
N MET A 93 -11.77 -1.27 18.41
CA MET A 93 -10.52 -1.17 19.19
C MET A 93 -9.37 -1.89 18.50
N ILE A 94 -9.57 -3.16 18.12
CA ILE A 94 -8.44 -3.97 17.62
C ILE A 94 -8.12 -3.63 16.17
N LEU A 95 -9.12 -3.69 15.28
CA LEU A 95 -8.88 -3.52 13.84
C LEU A 95 -8.43 -2.10 13.49
N LEU A 96 -9.02 -1.08 14.09
CA LEU A 96 -8.64 0.32 13.85
C LEU A 96 -7.19 0.57 14.28
N ASN A 97 -6.80 0.13 15.47
CA ASN A 97 -5.44 0.30 15.97
C ASN A 97 -4.41 -0.46 15.11
N LEU A 98 -4.76 -1.66 14.65
CA LEU A 98 -3.91 -2.43 13.75
C LEU A 98 -3.79 -1.77 12.37
N MET A 99 -4.89 -1.23 11.83
CA MET A 99 -4.89 -0.53 10.55
C MET A 99 -4.03 0.74 10.60
N ILE A 100 -4.16 1.54 11.67
CA ILE A 100 -3.31 2.72 11.87
C ILE A 100 -1.84 2.30 11.98
N SER A 101 -1.53 1.27 12.75
CA SER A 101 -0.16 0.77 12.91
C SER A 101 0.45 0.34 11.57
N MET A 102 -0.28 -0.45 10.77
CA MET A 102 0.16 -0.89 9.45
C MET A 102 0.29 0.28 8.47
N LEU A 103 -0.60 1.27 8.54
CA LEU A 103 -0.53 2.48 7.72
C LEU A 103 0.74 3.27 8.03
N VAL A 104 1.04 3.50 9.31
CA VAL A 104 2.25 4.22 9.73
C VAL A 104 3.51 3.49 9.29
N GLN A 105 3.59 2.17 9.51
CA GLN A 105 4.74 1.37 9.06
C GLN A 105 4.92 1.45 7.54
N THR A 106 3.82 1.42 6.78
CA THR A 106 3.87 1.51 5.32
C THR A 106 4.28 2.90 4.87
N ALA A 107 3.79 3.95 5.53
CA ALA A 107 4.17 5.33 5.26
C ALA A 107 5.67 5.55 5.51
N ASP A 108 6.21 5.08 6.64
CA ASP A 108 7.64 5.16 6.95
C ASP A 108 8.51 4.47 5.90
N LYS A 109 8.02 3.34 5.34
CA LYS A 109 8.73 2.64 4.26
C LYS A 109 8.75 3.46 2.97
N VAL A 110 7.64 4.10 2.61
CA VAL A 110 7.52 4.94 1.40
C VAL A 110 8.33 6.22 1.54
N LEU A 111 8.29 6.86 2.71
CA LEU A 111 9.01 8.11 3.00
C LEU A 111 10.52 8.00 2.78
N LYS A 112 11.13 6.81 2.96
CA LYS A 112 12.56 6.59 2.70
C LYS A 112 12.96 6.88 1.25
N ASN A 113 12.06 6.68 0.29
CA ASN A 113 12.32 6.84 -1.14
C ASN A 113 11.38 7.86 -1.80
N GLU A 114 10.69 8.71 -1.03
CA GLU A 114 9.63 9.61 -1.50
C GLU A 114 10.08 10.46 -2.69
N ASP A 115 11.24 11.10 -2.58
CA ASP A 115 11.77 11.97 -3.64
C ASP A 115 12.01 11.23 -4.95
N MET A 116 12.47 9.97 -4.88
CA MET A 116 12.74 9.16 -6.06
C MET A 116 11.44 8.72 -6.72
N GLU A 117 10.49 8.22 -5.94
CA GLU A 117 9.18 7.78 -6.44
C GLU A 117 8.39 8.97 -7.02
N TRP A 118 8.39 10.12 -6.34
CA TRP A 118 7.73 11.33 -6.84
C TRP A 118 8.34 11.80 -8.17
N LYS A 119 9.67 11.85 -8.27
CA LYS A 119 10.34 12.23 -9.52
C LYS A 119 10.07 11.21 -10.63
N PHE A 120 10.06 9.92 -10.31
CA PHE A 120 9.73 8.86 -11.26
C PHE A 120 8.30 9.00 -11.80
N THR A 121 7.31 9.12 -10.92
CA THR A 121 5.90 9.32 -11.32
C THR A 121 5.73 10.61 -12.10
N ARG A 122 6.40 11.70 -11.71
CA ARG A 122 6.38 12.96 -12.45
C ARG A 122 6.94 12.81 -13.87
N CYS A 123 8.07 12.10 -14.02
CA CYS A 123 8.64 11.80 -15.33
C CYS A 123 7.71 10.90 -16.16
N GLN A 124 7.03 9.94 -15.54
CA GLN A 124 6.06 9.09 -16.22
C GLN A 124 4.90 9.92 -16.79
N ILE A 125 4.33 10.82 -15.98
CA ILE A 125 3.28 11.74 -16.43
C ILE A 125 3.79 12.59 -17.60
N TYR A 126 5.00 13.16 -17.50
CA TYR A 126 5.56 13.92 -18.62
C TYR A 126 5.80 13.08 -19.87
N SER A 127 6.16 11.80 -19.72
CA SER A 127 6.31 10.86 -20.83
C SER A 127 5.01 10.69 -21.60
N GLU A 128 3.86 10.62 -20.91
CA GLU A 128 2.53 10.52 -21.53
C GLU A 128 2.17 11.77 -22.36
N TYR A 129 2.69 12.95 -21.98
CA TYR A 129 2.49 14.19 -22.75
C TYR A 129 3.42 14.35 -23.96
N PHE A 130 4.50 13.57 -24.07
CA PHE A 130 5.33 13.57 -25.29
C PHE A 130 4.64 12.85 -26.45
N GLU A 131 3.63 12.04 -26.17
CA GLU A 131 2.89 11.32 -27.20
C GLU A 131 1.97 12.26 -27.99
N TRP A 132 1.90 12.04 -29.30
CA TRP A 132 1.26 12.97 -30.24
C TRP A 132 -0.26 13.10 -30.04
N PHE A 133 -0.90 12.13 -29.36
CA PHE A 133 -2.35 12.09 -29.16
C PHE A 133 -2.81 12.78 -27.87
N THR A 134 -1.90 13.35 -27.08
CA THR A 134 -2.20 14.04 -25.80
C THR A 134 -1.93 15.55 -25.87
N ALA A 135 -1.67 16.08 -27.07
CA ALA A 135 -1.30 17.49 -27.27
C ALA A 135 -2.39 18.49 -26.84
N ILE A 136 -3.66 18.05 -26.76
CA ILE A 136 -4.82 18.88 -26.46
C ILE A 136 -5.67 18.20 -25.38
N PRO A 137 -6.21 18.93 -24.39
CA PRO A 137 -7.07 18.33 -23.37
C PRO A 137 -8.39 17.78 -23.96
N PRO A 138 -8.99 16.73 -23.35
CA PRO A 138 -10.35 16.30 -23.69
C PRO A 138 -11.37 17.41 -23.37
N PRO A 139 -12.45 17.59 -24.15
CA PRO A 139 -12.92 16.76 -25.27
C PRO A 139 -12.32 17.10 -26.65
N LEU A 140 -11.63 18.24 -26.79
CA LEU A 140 -11.09 18.70 -28.08
C LEU A 140 -10.03 17.76 -28.67
N ASN A 141 -9.43 16.92 -27.83
CA ASN A 141 -8.51 15.87 -28.24
C ASN A 141 -9.08 14.93 -29.32
N LEU A 142 -10.38 14.60 -29.27
CA LEU A 142 -11.02 13.71 -30.24
C LEU A 142 -11.03 14.31 -31.65
N ILE A 143 -11.33 15.60 -31.76
CA ILE A 143 -11.35 16.33 -33.04
C ILE A 143 -9.93 16.46 -33.60
N TYR A 144 -8.97 16.80 -32.74
CA TYR A 144 -7.57 16.92 -33.15
C TYR A 144 -6.99 15.58 -33.64
N ASN A 145 -7.19 14.50 -32.89
CA ASN A 145 -6.68 13.18 -33.25
C ASN A 145 -7.34 12.63 -34.51
N THR A 146 -8.63 12.87 -34.72
CA THR A 146 -9.33 12.44 -35.95
C THR A 146 -8.84 13.21 -37.19
N ILE A 147 -8.67 14.53 -37.10
CA ILE A 147 -8.14 15.35 -38.21
C ILE A 147 -6.68 14.99 -38.50
N CYS A 148 -5.83 14.88 -37.48
CA CYS A 148 -4.42 14.50 -37.65
C CYS A 148 -4.26 13.06 -38.16
N GLY A 149 -5.09 12.13 -37.69
CA GLY A 149 -5.14 10.76 -38.17
C GLY A 149 -5.47 10.71 -39.67
N LEU A 150 -6.53 11.41 -40.09
CA LEU A 150 -6.89 11.54 -41.51
C LEU A 150 -5.73 12.11 -42.33
N TYR A 151 -5.16 13.24 -41.92
CA TYR A 151 -4.01 13.84 -42.61
C TYR A 151 -2.83 12.86 -42.76
N ARG A 152 -2.50 12.11 -41.71
CA ARG A 152 -1.42 11.13 -41.73
C ARG A 152 -1.74 9.91 -42.59
N THR A 153 -2.99 9.45 -42.66
CA THR A 153 -3.39 8.38 -43.58
C THR A 153 -3.28 8.79 -45.05
N PHE A 154 -3.55 10.05 -45.38
CA PHE A 154 -3.42 10.57 -46.74
C PHE A 154 -1.96 10.90 -47.13
N SER A 155 -1.06 11.00 -46.15
CA SER A 155 0.36 11.28 -46.38
C SER A 155 1.16 9.98 -46.50
N ASN A 156 1.78 9.75 -47.66
CA ASN A 156 2.68 8.61 -47.92
C ASN A 156 3.99 8.61 -47.09
N LYS A 157 4.12 9.51 -46.10
CA LYS A 157 5.30 9.62 -45.22
C LYS A 157 5.18 8.76 -43.95
N TYR A 158 3.99 8.26 -43.64
CA TYR A 158 3.69 7.50 -42.43
C TYR A 158 3.19 6.11 -42.76
N LYS A 159 3.53 5.13 -41.93
CA LYS A 159 3.03 3.75 -42.02
C LYS A 159 2.27 3.40 -40.75
N PHE A 160 1.10 2.78 -40.92
CA PHE A 160 0.29 2.29 -39.82
C PHE A 160 0.82 0.94 -39.32
N ILE A 161 1.17 0.86 -38.03
CA ILE A 161 1.65 -0.34 -37.32
C ILE A 161 0.94 -0.35 -35.95
N TYR A 162 0.55 -1.52 -35.43
CA TYR A 162 -0.05 -1.68 -34.11
C TYR A 162 1.03 -2.21 -33.14
N PRO A 163 1.16 -1.72 -31.89
CA PRO A 163 0.30 -0.78 -31.15
C PRO A 163 0.57 0.71 -31.41
N ASP A 164 1.76 1.07 -31.92
CA ASP A 164 2.17 2.46 -32.12
C ASP A 164 1.63 3.04 -33.44
N LEU A 165 0.49 3.68 -33.29
CA LEU A 165 -0.32 4.33 -34.30
C LEU A 165 0.47 5.42 -35.12
N TRP A 166 0.58 5.23 -36.45
CA TRP A 166 1.22 6.13 -37.45
C TRP A 166 2.69 6.51 -37.19
N ILE A 167 3.61 5.67 -37.65
CA ILE A 167 5.07 5.86 -37.50
C ILE A 167 5.67 6.44 -38.80
N PRO A 168 6.57 7.44 -38.74
CA PRO A 168 7.24 7.93 -39.94
C PRO A 168 8.16 6.86 -40.54
N ILE A 169 8.11 6.69 -41.87
CA ILE A 169 8.84 5.62 -42.58
C ILE A 169 10.36 5.72 -42.38
N LYS A 170 10.88 6.93 -42.14
CA LYS A 170 12.29 7.20 -41.84
C LYS A 170 12.79 6.45 -40.59
N ILE A 171 11.94 6.27 -39.58
CA ILE A 171 12.30 5.53 -38.36
C ILE A 171 12.22 4.01 -38.62
N LEU A 172 11.27 3.57 -39.46
CA LEU A 172 11.11 2.15 -39.79
C LEU A 172 12.22 1.60 -40.70
N LYS A 173 12.72 2.43 -41.60
CA LYS A 173 13.83 2.11 -42.51
C LYS A 173 14.82 3.29 -42.50
N PRO A 174 15.65 3.41 -41.45
CA PRO A 174 16.66 4.44 -41.39
C PRO A 174 17.73 4.21 -42.45
N SER A 175 18.44 5.26 -42.85
CA SER A 175 19.58 5.10 -43.75
C SER A 175 20.71 4.40 -42.99
N LEU A 176 21.42 3.49 -43.67
CA LEU A 176 22.47 2.69 -43.03
C LEU A 176 23.58 3.57 -42.43
N ASN A 177 23.92 4.67 -43.10
CA ASN A 177 24.94 5.60 -42.65
C ASN A 177 24.53 6.32 -41.36
N ASP A 178 23.27 6.78 -41.26
CA ASP A 178 22.77 7.46 -40.06
C ASP A 178 22.77 6.53 -38.85
N VAL A 179 22.42 5.25 -39.05
CA VAL A 179 22.46 4.23 -37.98
C VAL A 179 23.89 4.00 -37.51
N ILE A 180 24.82 3.77 -38.44
CA ILE A 180 26.23 3.55 -38.10
C ILE A 180 26.82 4.75 -37.36
N GLU A 181 26.48 5.97 -37.77
CA GLU A 181 26.94 7.20 -37.11
C GLU A 181 26.36 7.32 -35.69
N GLN A 182 25.07 7.07 -35.52
CA GLN A 182 24.40 7.11 -34.22
C GLN A 182 24.95 6.03 -33.27
N ASP A 183 25.16 4.80 -33.76
CA ASP A 183 25.72 3.69 -32.98
C ASP A 183 27.16 3.97 -32.57
N PHE A 184 27.99 4.50 -33.49
CA PHE A 184 29.36 4.88 -33.17
C PHE A 184 29.41 5.97 -32.11
N LEU A 185 28.55 7.00 -32.22
CA LEU A 185 28.45 8.07 -31.23
C LEU A 185 27.98 7.53 -29.87
N TYR A 186 26.97 6.66 -29.86
CA TYR A 186 26.46 6.03 -28.66
C TYR A 186 27.52 5.18 -27.96
N LEU A 187 28.23 4.32 -28.69
CA LEU A 187 29.31 3.50 -28.13
C LEU A 187 30.46 4.35 -27.58
N LYS A 188 30.81 5.44 -28.27
CA LYS A 188 31.81 6.41 -27.78
C LYS A 188 31.35 7.06 -26.48
N LEU A 189 30.10 7.50 -26.40
CA LEU A 189 29.51 8.09 -25.19
C LEU A 189 29.48 7.07 -24.05
N MET A 190 29.03 5.84 -24.31
CA MET A 190 28.97 4.76 -23.33
C MET A 190 30.34 4.43 -22.77
N ARG A 191 31.37 4.36 -23.62
CA ARG A 191 32.74 4.17 -23.17
C ARG A 191 33.21 5.32 -22.27
N LEU A 192 32.94 6.57 -22.64
CA LEU A 192 33.31 7.74 -21.84
C LEU A 192 32.58 7.77 -20.48
N LEU A 193 31.29 7.42 -20.46
CA LEU A 193 30.51 7.33 -19.23
C LEU A 193 31.03 6.21 -18.32
N PHE A 194 31.35 5.05 -18.90
CA PHE A 194 31.94 3.93 -18.16
C PHE A 194 33.30 4.28 -17.57
N GLU A 195 34.18 4.91 -18.35
CA GLU A 195 35.49 5.36 -17.87
C GLU A 195 35.33 6.38 -16.73
N ARG A 196 34.43 7.36 -16.87
CA ARG A 196 34.12 8.34 -15.79
C ARG A 196 33.55 7.67 -14.55
N TYR A 197 32.65 6.71 -14.71
CA TYR A 197 32.07 5.96 -13.59
C TYR A 197 33.16 5.18 -12.86
N ARG A 198 33.99 4.42 -13.59
CA ARG A 198 35.11 3.66 -13.01
C ARG A 198 36.07 4.57 -12.25
N PHE A 199 36.47 5.71 -12.83
CA PHE A 199 37.34 6.67 -12.16
C PHE A 199 36.69 7.26 -10.90
N ALA A 200 35.39 7.56 -10.94
CA ALA A 200 34.66 8.05 -9.77
C ALA A 200 34.57 6.99 -8.66
N GLU A 201 34.36 5.73 -9.02
CA GLU A 201 34.29 4.61 -8.07
C GLU A 201 35.67 4.34 -7.44
N GLU A 202 36.73 4.27 -8.24
CA GLU A 202 38.11 4.15 -7.75
C GLU A 202 38.47 5.30 -6.80
N TYR A 203 38.10 6.54 -7.15
CA TYR A 203 38.31 7.70 -6.29
C TYR A 203 37.51 7.61 -4.98
N HIS A 204 36.26 7.13 -5.03
CA HIS A 204 35.44 6.94 -3.84
C HIS A 204 36.06 5.90 -2.90
N TYR A 205 36.47 4.74 -3.41
CA TYR A 205 37.17 3.72 -2.60
C TYR A 205 38.45 4.27 -1.98
N GLN A 206 39.28 4.99 -2.75
CA GLN A 206 40.51 5.59 -2.22
C GLN A 206 40.22 6.63 -1.14
N THR A 207 39.17 7.41 -1.30
CA THR A 207 38.77 8.44 -0.31
C THR A 207 38.28 7.79 0.99
N VAL A 208 37.44 6.75 0.90
CA VAL A 208 36.95 5.99 2.07
C VAL A 208 38.12 5.32 2.80
N MET A 209 39.02 4.66 2.06
CA MET A 209 40.21 4.02 2.65
C MET A 209 41.13 5.03 3.32
N LYS A 210 41.28 6.23 2.72
CA LYS A 210 42.06 7.31 3.31
C LYS A 210 41.42 7.85 4.59
N ASP A 211 40.10 8.08 4.59
CA ASP A 211 39.35 8.53 5.76
C ASP A 211 39.45 7.53 6.92
N ASP A 212 39.32 6.22 6.63
CA ASP A 212 39.52 5.16 7.62
C ASP A 212 40.96 5.16 8.16
N THR A 213 41.96 5.31 7.28
CA THR A 213 43.39 5.38 7.68
C THR A 213 43.64 6.58 8.59
N ASP A 214 43.13 7.75 8.24
CA ASP A 214 43.26 8.97 9.04
C ASP A 214 42.57 8.82 10.41
N ARG A 215 41.42 8.12 10.45
CA ARG A 215 40.73 7.77 11.69
C ARG A 215 41.55 6.83 12.59
N PHE A 216 42.21 5.83 12.02
CA PHE A 216 43.11 4.94 12.78
C PHE A 216 44.32 5.69 13.34
N ILE A 217 44.97 6.52 12.53
CA ILE A 217 46.11 7.35 12.96
C ILE A 217 45.70 8.30 14.09
N ASN A 218 44.53 8.94 13.98
CA ASN A 218 44.04 9.84 15.02
C ASN A 218 43.72 9.08 16.32
N LYS A 219 43.14 7.88 16.22
CA LYS A 219 42.90 6.99 17.36
C LYS A 219 44.21 6.57 18.04
N GLU A 220 45.26 6.23 17.28
CA GLU A 220 46.58 5.91 17.83
C GLU A 220 47.22 7.11 18.53
N LYS A 221 47.14 8.32 17.96
CA LYS A 221 47.64 9.55 18.61
C LYS A 221 46.97 9.84 19.95
N HIS A 222 45.70 9.46 20.12
CA HIS A 222 44.94 9.67 21.35
C HIS A 222 45.06 8.50 22.35
N MET A 223 45.57 7.36 21.91
CA MET A 223 45.96 6.27 22.80
C MET A 223 47.34 6.60 23.38
N ARG A 224 47.50 6.52 24.71
CA ARG A 224 48.86 6.68 25.29
C ARG A 224 49.73 5.56 24.71
N PRO A 225 50.94 5.85 24.20
CA PRO A 225 51.83 4.80 23.72
C PRO A 225 52.13 3.88 24.89
N LEU A 226 51.58 2.67 24.84
CA LEU A 226 51.96 1.62 25.77
C LEU A 226 53.35 1.18 25.30
N LEU A 227 54.39 1.77 25.90
CA LEU A 227 55.76 1.28 25.78
C LEU A 227 55.77 -0.12 26.41
N SER A 228 55.37 -1.12 25.62
CA SER A 228 55.70 -2.51 25.92
C SER A 228 57.20 -2.61 25.70
N PHE A 229 57.95 -2.34 26.75
CA PHE A 229 59.35 -2.72 26.83
C PHE A 229 59.40 -4.22 26.51
N MET A 230 59.96 -4.55 25.35
CA MET A 230 60.41 -5.89 25.02
C MET A 230 61.41 -6.30 26.10
N ASN A 231 60.94 -6.94 27.16
CA ASN A 231 61.75 -7.85 27.93
C ASN A 231 61.82 -9.15 27.12
N SER A 232 62.61 -9.12 26.04
CA SER A 232 63.09 -10.34 25.43
C SER A 232 64.00 -11.02 26.43
N SER A 233 63.62 -12.20 26.93
CA SER A 233 64.55 -13.09 27.62
C SER A 233 65.68 -13.46 26.65
N PRO A 234 66.96 -13.42 27.05
CA PRO A 234 68.05 -13.83 26.17
C PRO A 234 67.91 -15.32 25.85
N MET A 235 67.76 -15.65 24.57
CA MET A 235 67.88 -17.02 24.06
C MET A 235 69.32 -17.49 24.29
N PRO A 236 69.57 -18.62 24.97
CA PRO A 236 70.91 -19.17 25.06
C PRO A 236 71.26 -19.83 23.72
N TYR A 237 72.30 -19.32 23.06
CA TYR A 237 72.96 -19.99 21.95
C TYR A 237 73.40 -21.40 22.40
N LYS A 238 72.87 -22.45 21.74
CA LYS A 238 73.52 -23.76 21.67
C LYS A 238 74.06 -23.95 20.26
N ILE A 239 75.35 -23.67 20.11
CA ILE A 239 76.17 -24.16 19.01
C ILE A 239 76.32 -25.66 19.22
N ILE A 240 75.83 -26.47 18.29
CA ILE A 240 76.21 -27.88 18.15
C ILE A 240 76.67 -28.06 16.71
N ILE A 241 77.91 -28.50 16.60
CA ILE A 241 78.64 -28.94 15.41
C ILE A 241 77.91 -30.11 14.76
#